data_AF-A0A966QDN5-F1
#
_entry.id   AF-A0A966QDN5-F1
#
_cell.length_a   1.000
_cell.length_b   1.000
_cell.length_c   1.000
_cell.angle_alpha   90.00
_cell.angle_beta   90.00
_cell.angle_gamma   90.00
#
_symmetry.space_group_name_H-M   'P 1'
#
loop_
_entity.id
_entity.type
_entity.pdbx_description
1 polymer ?
#
loop_
_entity_poly.entity_id
_entity_poly.type
_entity_poly.pdbx_seq_one_letter_code
_entity_poly.pdbx_strand_id
1 'polypeptide(L)'
;LIYQAEHQFLNPFPIFKYLDGEISPAKLWRHLNHDRINFEYAEYCMKAMLWHGTGGLDAYLDSQPFAELCAAIIQRKRRQDWLLGVLHPLFPQFLPELIRTAATTHALGQFWRVMSDLFINLAAAERTGQVGTIADVVEFLKQGLVAAAANPITYAVTIGQERFWILPAEAQLTFLVDVAVPYVEAVFLRGMPFLGTVSFNAQAQQISPDQGQFAYGALFADPLPTMGAGIPPSLLMQDMYRHLPETLHNWYRQRTRGEGDVRVKICASFQKAMFCVTNGAINGTMPHPLASNDPNEQAANQAYAAGWADRLSRSRTDCLAAESGVLA
;
A
#
# COMPACT_ATOMS: atom_id res chain seq x y z
N LEU A 1 6.43 5.33 8.50
CA LEU A 1 7.20 4.62 7.45
C LEU A 1 8.54 5.29 7.14
N ILE A 2 8.58 6.52 6.63
CA ILE A 2 9.85 7.25 6.37
C ILE A 2 10.75 7.26 7.61
N TYR A 3 10.20 7.71 8.76
CA TYR A 3 10.90 7.68 10.04
C TYR A 3 11.43 6.29 10.39
N GLN A 4 10.59 5.26 10.25
CA GLN A 4 10.96 3.88 10.55
C GLN A 4 12.12 3.40 9.67
N ALA A 5 12.08 3.64 8.37
CA ALA A 5 13.15 3.26 7.47
C ALA A 5 14.46 3.98 7.83
N GLU A 6 14.43 5.30 8.05
CA GLU A 6 15.62 6.11 8.31
C GLU A 6 16.22 5.91 9.71
N HIS A 7 15.38 5.92 10.75
CA HIS A 7 15.83 5.99 12.15
C HIS A 7 15.85 4.61 12.84
N GLN A 8 15.11 3.64 12.32
CA GLN A 8 15.15 2.25 12.79
C GLN A 8 15.92 1.34 11.81
N PHE A 9 16.75 1.94 10.94
CA PHE A 9 17.51 1.24 9.92
C PHE A 9 18.44 0.17 10.52
N LEU A 10 18.15 -1.10 10.20
CA LEU A 10 18.86 -2.27 10.72
C LEU A 10 18.95 -2.28 12.27
N ASN A 11 17.95 -1.73 12.96
CA ASN A 11 17.85 -1.86 14.41
C ASN A 11 17.35 -3.28 14.76
N PRO A 12 18.14 -4.12 15.45
CA PRO A 12 17.73 -5.48 15.81
C PRO A 12 16.54 -5.52 16.79
N PHE A 13 16.34 -4.47 17.58
CA PHE A 13 15.27 -4.37 18.57
C PHE A 13 14.49 -3.06 18.41
N PRO A 14 13.64 -2.94 17.37
CA PRO A 14 12.92 -1.71 17.05
C PRO A 14 11.67 -1.54 17.93
N ILE A 15 11.83 -1.61 19.26
CA ILE A 15 10.73 -1.59 20.25
C ILE A 15 9.87 -0.32 20.12
N PHE A 16 10.50 0.81 19.78
CA PHE A 16 9.85 2.11 19.69
C PHE A 16 9.57 2.58 18.25
N LYS A 17 9.56 1.66 17.27
CA LYS A 17 9.40 2.02 15.85
C LYS A 17 8.12 2.79 15.51
N TYR A 18 7.09 2.65 16.35
CA TYR A 18 5.79 3.31 16.17
C TYR A 18 5.62 4.60 16.99
N LEU A 19 6.70 5.09 17.63
CA LEU A 19 6.65 6.32 18.42
C LEU A 19 7.20 7.55 17.67
N ASP A 20 7.65 7.39 16.42
CA ASP A 20 8.14 8.47 15.56
C ASP A 20 9.20 9.38 16.22
N GLY A 21 10.04 8.81 17.09
CA GLY A 21 11.11 9.52 17.80
C GLY A 21 10.65 10.31 19.03
N GLU A 22 9.35 10.42 19.28
CA GLU A 22 8.77 11.15 20.41
C GLU A 22 8.42 10.19 21.55
N ILE A 23 9.41 9.82 22.36
CA ILE A 23 9.17 8.93 23.51
C ILE A 23 8.72 9.78 24.71
N SER A 24 7.45 9.62 25.11
CA SER A 24 6.92 10.19 26.36
C SER A 24 6.11 9.15 27.13
N PRO A 25 6.03 9.23 28.47
CA PRO A 25 5.21 8.32 29.28
C PRO A 25 3.75 8.27 28.82
N ALA A 26 3.19 9.42 28.43
CA ALA A 26 1.83 9.52 27.92
C ALA A 26 1.65 8.78 26.58
N LYS A 27 2.58 8.97 25.63
CA LYS A 27 2.54 8.27 24.33
C LYS A 27 2.73 6.77 24.50
N LEU A 28 3.61 6.35 25.41
CA LEU A 28 3.83 4.94 25.74
C LEU A 28 2.59 4.30 26.37
N TRP A 29 1.94 4.99 27.32
CA TRP A 29 0.70 4.51 27.94
C TRP A 29 -0.43 4.35 26.91
N ARG A 30 -0.62 5.34 26.03
CA ARG A 30 -1.58 5.24 24.91
C ARG A 30 -1.24 4.06 24.00
N HIS A 31 0.03 3.90 23.66
CA HIS A 31 0.49 2.80 22.82
C HIS A 31 0.18 1.42 23.42
N LEU A 32 0.47 1.23 24.72
CA LEU A 32 0.21 -0.02 25.45
C LEU A 32 -1.29 -0.31 25.57
N ASN A 33 -2.13 0.72 25.72
CA ASN A 33 -3.59 0.60 25.78
C ASN A 33 -4.25 0.55 24.39
N HIS A 34 -3.48 0.42 23.32
CA HIS A 34 -3.99 0.37 21.95
C HIS A 34 -4.73 1.66 21.50
N ASP A 35 -4.51 2.79 22.19
CA ASP A 35 -4.98 4.12 21.80
C ASP A 35 -3.98 4.77 20.84
N ARG A 36 -3.84 4.19 19.64
CA ARG A 36 -2.85 4.60 18.64
C ARG A 36 -3.35 4.36 17.22
N ILE A 37 -2.59 4.89 16.25
CA ILE A 37 -2.70 4.50 14.85
C ILE A 37 -2.12 3.08 14.68
N ASN A 38 -2.83 2.27 13.91
CA ASN A 38 -2.47 0.89 13.59
C ASN A 38 -1.49 0.83 12.41
N PHE A 39 -0.25 1.28 12.66
CA PHE A 39 0.86 1.24 11.69
C PHE A 39 1.15 -0.16 11.13
N GLU A 40 0.67 -1.22 11.78
CA GLU A 40 0.73 -2.59 11.30
C GLU A 40 0.07 -2.77 9.94
N TYR A 41 -1.01 -2.02 9.66
CA TYR A 41 -1.63 -2.08 8.34
C TYR A 41 -0.70 -1.53 7.25
N ALA A 42 0.08 -0.51 7.58
CA ALA A 42 1.10 0.03 6.68
C ALA A 42 2.23 -0.96 6.40
N GLU A 43 2.68 -1.66 7.44
CA GLU A 43 3.65 -2.74 7.27
C GLU A 43 3.07 -3.92 6.48
N TYR A 44 1.77 -4.20 6.62
CA TYR A 44 1.08 -5.19 5.81
C TYR A 44 1.09 -4.80 4.32
N CYS A 45 0.78 -3.54 3.98
CA CYS A 45 0.89 -3.04 2.61
C CYS A 45 2.33 -3.13 2.08
N MET A 46 3.32 -2.74 2.89
CA MET A 46 4.74 -2.85 2.53
C MET A 46 5.15 -4.30 2.25
N LYS A 47 4.73 -5.25 3.09
CA LYS A 47 4.99 -6.67 2.86
C LYS A 47 4.30 -7.19 1.60
N ALA A 48 3.12 -6.68 1.26
CA ALA A 48 2.42 -7.06 0.03
C ALA A 48 3.21 -6.61 -1.19
N MET A 49 3.77 -5.39 -1.14
CA MET A 49 4.67 -4.88 -2.17
C MET A 49 5.93 -5.75 -2.32
N LEU A 50 6.60 -6.08 -1.22
CA LEU A 50 7.78 -6.97 -1.26
C LEU A 50 7.48 -8.34 -1.86
N TRP A 51 6.29 -8.89 -1.56
CA TRP A 51 5.97 -10.27 -1.95
C TRP A 51 5.49 -10.42 -3.39
N HIS A 52 4.73 -9.45 -3.90
CA HIS A 52 4.22 -9.46 -5.28
C HIS A 52 5.20 -8.86 -6.29
N GLY A 53 6.21 -8.18 -5.77
CA GLY A 53 7.17 -7.40 -6.50
C GLY A 53 6.63 -6.03 -6.96
N THR A 54 7.54 -5.06 -7.04
CA THR A 54 7.28 -3.64 -7.29
C THR A 54 7.75 -3.15 -8.67
N GLY A 55 8.00 -4.05 -9.63
CA GLY A 55 8.39 -3.65 -10.98
C GLY A 55 9.76 -2.94 -11.01
N GLY A 56 9.79 -1.65 -11.33
CA GLY A 56 11.04 -0.91 -11.55
C GLY A 56 11.90 -0.74 -10.29
N LEU A 57 11.29 -0.57 -9.11
CA LEU A 57 12.02 -0.56 -7.84
C LEU A 57 12.71 -1.91 -7.58
N ASP A 58 12.05 -3.04 -7.82
CA ASP A 58 12.67 -4.36 -7.66
C ASP A 58 13.81 -4.59 -8.64
N ALA A 59 13.68 -4.14 -9.89
CA ALA A 59 14.75 -4.25 -10.87
C ALA A 59 16.04 -3.57 -10.39
N TYR A 60 15.92 -2.44 -9.68
CA TYR A 60 17.06 -1.82 -9.01
C TYR A 60 17.54 -2.62 -7.78
N LEU A 61 16.62 -3.10 -6.93
CA LEU A 61 16.97 -3.87 -5.73
C LEU A 61 17.61 -5.23 -6.03
N ASP A 62 17.44 -5.76 -7.24
CA ASP A 62 18.08 -6.98 -7.72
C ASP A 62 19.39 -6.72 -8.50
N SER A 63 19.77 -5.44 -8.66
CA SER A 63 20.93 -5.04 -9.43
C SER A 63 22.25 -5.20 -8.67
N GLN A 64 23.34 -5.38 -9.42
CA GLN A 64 24.70 -5.44 -8.88
C GLN A 64 25.09 -4.18 -8.09
N PRO A 65 24.79 -2.93 -8.53
CA PRO A 65 25.04 -1.73 -7.74
C PRO A 65 24.39 -1.75 -6.35
N PHE A 66 23.16 -2.27 -6.23
CA PHE A 66 22.49 -2.37 -4.94
C PHE A 66 23.14 -3.42 -4.03
N ALA A 67 23.58 -4.55 -4.59
CA ALA A 67 24.31 -5.57 -3.83
C ALA A 67 25.64 -5.04 -3.27
N GLU A 68 26.39 -4.27 -4.06
CA GLU A 68 27.64 -3.62 -3.62
C GLU A 68 27.40 -2.60 -2.52
N LEU A 69 26.34 -1.79 -2.65
CA LEU A 69 25.92 -0.87 -1.61
C LEU A 69 25.56 -1.60 -0.31
N CYS A 70 24.80 -2.69 -0.39
CA CYS A 70 24.45 -3.51 0.76
C CYS A 70 25.71 -4.02 1.46
N ALA A 71 26.70 -4.52 0.71
CA ALA A 71 27.97 -4.97 1.26
C ALA A 71 28.71 -3.85 2.02
N ALA A 72 28.76 -2.65 1.46
CA ALA A 72 29.38 -1.49 2.10
C ALA A 72 28.66 -1.08 3.40
N ILE A 73 27.32 -1.00 3.37
CA ILE A 73 26.48 -0.71 4.54
C ILE A 73 26.70 -1.74 5.64
N ILE A 74 26.67 -3.03 5.28
CA ILE A 74 26.86 -4.14 6.22
C ILE A 74 28.26 -4.08 6.83
N GLN A 75 29.30 -3.87 6.03
CA GLN A 75 30.66 -3.75 6.54
C GLN A 75 30.78 -2.61 7.56
N ARG A 76 30.13 -1.47 7.29
CA ARG A 76 30.10 -0.34 8.23
C ARG A 76 29.32 -0.67 9.50
N LYS A 77 28.10 -1.21 9.39
CA LYS A 77 27.24 -1.55 10.53
C LYS A 77 27.85 -2.61 11.44
N ARG A 78 28.48 -3.64 10.88
CA ARG A 78 29.16 -4.71 11.64
C ARG A 78 30.30 -4.21 12.53
N ARG A 79 30.90 -3.05 12.21
CA ARG A 79 31.94 -2.43 13.07
C ARG A 79 31.35 -1.71 14.28
N GLN A 80 30.08 -1.31 14.21
CA GLN A 80 29.40 -0.56 15.28
C GLN A 80 28.46 -1.45 16.10
N ASP A 81 27.89 -2.48 15.49
CA ASP A 81 26.92 -3.39 16.09
C ASP A 81 27.46 -4.82 16.08
N TRP A 82 27.73 -5.32 17.29
CA TRP A 82 28.30 -6.65 17.50
C TRP A 82 27.34 -7.77 17.05
N LEU A 83 26.03 -7.59 17.21
CA LEU A 83 25.03 -8.59 16.87
C LEU A 83 24.96 -8.77 15.35
N LEU A 84 24.94 -7.66 14.61
CA LEU A 84 25.05 -7.69 13.15
C LEU A 84 26.40 -8.26 12.70
N GLY A 85 27.46 -8.00 13.49
CA GLY A 85 28.80 -8.56 13.33
C GLY A 85 28.83 -10.09 13.24
N VAL A 86 28.04 -10.75 14.09
CA VAL A 86 27.89 -12.21 14.20
C VAL A 86 26.85 -12.78 13.23
N LEU A 87 25.72 -12.09 13.06
CA LEU A 87 24.62 -12.59 12.21
C LEU A 87 25.01 -12.70 10.75
N HIS A 88 25.74 -11.71 10.22
CA HIS A 88 26.01 -11.65 8.79
C HIS A 88 26.85 -12.82 8.24
N PRO A 89 27.96 -13.26 8.88
CA PRO A 89 28.68 -14.45 8.44
C PRO A 89 27.86 -15.74 8.46
N LEU A 90 26.90 -15.86 9.39
CA LEU A 90 26.05 -17.03 9.53
C LEU A 90 24.91 -17.03 8.50
N PHE A 91 24.34 -15.85 8.22
CA PHE A 91 23.20 -15.65 7.34
C PHE A 91 23.48 -14.50 6.36
N PRO A 92 24.29 -14.73 5.32
CA PRO A 92 24.77 -13.66 4.45
C PRO A 92 23.66 -12.94 3.69
N GLN A 93 22.55 -13.61 3.37
CA GLN A 93 21.40 -13.00 2.68
C GLN A 93 20.44 -12.24 3.63
N PHE A 94 20.53 -12.44 4.95
CA PHE A 94 19.55 -11.87 5.88
C PHE A 94 19.59 -10.33 5.92
N LEU A 95 20.79 -9.74 6.04
CA LEU A 95 20.92 -8.27 6.11
C LEU A 95 20.57 -7.57 4.79
N PRO A 96 21.02 -8.03 3.61
CA PRO A 96 20.53 -7.49 2.34
C PRO A 96 19.00 -7.45 2.25
N GLU A 97 18.31 -8.49 2.71
CA GLU A 97 16.85 -8.54 2.71
C GLU A 97 16.20 -7.51 3.65
N LEU A 98 16.83 -7.25 4.81
CA LEU A 98 16.39 -6.17 5.70
C LEU A 98 16.64 -4.78 5.09
N ILE A 99 17.72 -4.61 4.32
CA ILE A 99 17.98 -3.36 3.58
C ILE A 99 16.93 -3.19 2.48
N ARG A 100 16.59 -4.25 1.75
CA ARG A 100 15.48 -4.26 0.77
C ARG A 100 14.17 -3.87 1.44
N THR A 101 13.85 -4.48 2.58
CA THR A 101 12.66 -4.14 3.38
C THR A 101 12.63 -2.67 3.78
N ALA A 102 13.76 -2.12 4.23
CA ALA A 102 13.84 -0.70 4.59
C ALA A 102 13.66 0.23 3.37
N ALA A 103 14.23 -0.14 2.22
CA ALA A 103 14.06 0.60 0.96
C ALA A 103 12.59 0.64 0.53
N THR A 104 11.90 -0.52 0.49
CA THR A 104 10.47 -0.60 0.16
C THR A 104 9.61 0.12 1.19
N THR A 105 9.94 0.05 2.48
CA THR A 105 9.27 0.81 3.55
C THR A 105 9.37 2.32 3.32
N HIS A 106 10.55 2.81 2.92
CA HIS A 106 10.76 4.23 2.65
C HIS A 106 10.02 4.67 1.37
N ALA A 107 10.13 3.90 0.28
CA ALA A 107 9.43 4.15 -0.98
C ALA A 107 7.91 4.21 -0.78
N LEU A 108 7.32 3.26 -0.03
CA LEU A 108 5.90 3.31 0.33
C LEU A 108 5.56 4.57 1.15
N GLY A 109 6.44 4.96 2.07
CA GLY A 109 6.29 6.20 2.83
C GLY A 109 6.28 7.46 1.97
N GLN A 110 7.14 7.53 0.94
CA GLN A 110 7.15 8.61 -0.05
C GLN A 110 5.89 8.61 -0.90
N PHE A 111 5.43 7.43 -1.33
CA PHE A 111 4.17 7.30 -2.06
C PHE A 111 2.98 7.87 -1.26
N TRP A 112 2.87 7.49 0.01
CA TRP A 112 1.80 8.01 0.87
C TRP A 112 1.93 9.49 1.21
N ARG A 113 3.12 10.09 1.17
CA ARG A 113 3.25 11.53 1.30
C ARG A 113 2.52 12.24 0.16
N VAL A 114 2.77 11.83 -1.07
CA VAL A 114 2.10 12.37 -2.26
C VAL A 114 0.58 12.14 -2.18
N MET A 115 0.15 10.91 -1.87
CA MET A 115 -1.29 10.59 -1.80
C MET A 115 -2.00 11.33 -0.66
N SER A 116 -1.34 11.49 0.50
CA SER A 116 -1.89 12.24 1.63
C SER A 116 -2.16 13.69 1.27
N ASP A 117 -1.17 14.37 0.66
CA ASP A 117 -1.31 15.77 0.26
C ASP A 117 -2.40 15.90 -0.83
N LEU A 118 -2.45 14.95 -1.77
CA LEU A 118 -3.50 14.88 -2.79
C LEU A 118 -4.91 14.76 -2.18
N PHE A 119 -5.11 13.87 -1.21
CA PHE A 119 -6.42 13.70 -0.55
C PHE A 119 -6.81 14.89 0.32
N ILE A 120 -5.85 15.55 0.99
CA ILE A 120 -6.09 16.79 1.75
C ILE A 120 -6.55 17.90 0.80
N ASN A 121 -5.87 18.05 -0.35
CA ASN A 121 -6.22 19.03 -1.36
C ASN A 121 -7.58 18.73 -2.00
N LEU A 122 -7.89 17.46 -2.27
CA LEU A 122 -9.20 17.05 -2.77
C LEU A 122 -10.32 17.42 -1.78
N ALA A 123 -10.12 17.15 -0.49
CA ALA A 123 -11.07 17.53 0.54
C ALA A 123 -11.24 19.06 0.66
N ALA A 124 -10.18 19.84 0.41
CA ALA A 124 -10.28 21.29 0.34
C ALA A 124 -11.05 21.77 -0.91
N ALA A 125 -10.76 21.17 -2.07
CA ALA A 125 -11.44 21.48 -3.32
C ALA A 125 -12.95 21.19 -3.24
N GLU A 126 -13.34 20.07 -2.64
CA GLU A 126 -14.74 19.72 -2.38
C GLU A 126 -15.43 20.75 -1.49
N ARG A 127 -14.82 21.16 -0.36
CA ARG A 127 -15.37 22.20 0.52
C ARG A 127 -15.58 23.55 -0.16
N THR A 128 -14.74 23.87 -1.15
CA THR A 128 -14.87 25.12 -1.93
C THR A 128 -15.83 25.00 -3.12
N GLY A 129 -16.42 23.82 -3.34
CA GLY A 129 -17.32 23.56 -4.47
C GLY A 129 -16.62 23.38 -5.83
N GLN A 130 -15.29 23.31 -5.86
CA GLN A 130 -14.51 23.07 -7.09
C GLN A 130 -14.67 21.63 -7.60
N VAL A 131 -14.89 20.69 -6.68
CA VAL A 131 -15.14 19.27 -6.97
C VAL A 131 -16.52 18.94 -6.43
N GLY A 132 -17.48 18.69 -7.32
CA GLY A 132 -18.87 18.41 -6.93
C GLY A 132 -19.39 17.05 -7.40
N THR A 133 -18.71 16.41 -8.34
CA THR A 133 -19.14 15.14 -8.95
C THR A 133 -18.03 14.07 -8.88
N ILE A 134 -18.40 12.80 -9.08
CA ILE A 134 -17.42 11.71 -9.17
C ILE A 134 -16.47 11.90 -10.35
N ALA A 135 -16.93 12.49 -11.46
CA ALA A 135 -16.06 12.80 -12.59
C ALA A 135 -14.99 13.83 -12.19
N ASP A 136 -15.35 14.86 -11.44
CA ASP A 136 -14.41 15.86 -10.92
C ASP A 136 -13.40 15.23 -9.96
N VAL A 137 -13.84 14.32 -9.09
CA VAL A 137 -12.95 13.56 -8.18
C VAL A 137 -11.92 12.76 -8.98
N VAL A 138 -12.36 12.01 -9.98
CA VAL A 138 -11.47 11.18 -10.82
C VAL A 138 -10.49 12.06 -11.61
N GLU A 139 -10.96 13.17 -12.17
CA GLU A 139 -10.12 14.12 -12.89
C GLU A 139 -9.07 14.76 -11.97
N PHE A 140 -9.47 15.19 -10.77
CA PHE A 140 -8.57 15.75 -9.77
C PHE A 140 -7.47 14.77 -9.37
N LEU A 141 -7.84 13.51 -9.12
CA LEU A 141 -6.90 12.44 -8.78
C LEU A 141 -5.94 12.16 -9.94
N LYS A 142 -6.45 12.09 -11.18
CA LYS A 142 -5.64 11.93 -12.39
C LYS A 142 -4.60 13.03 -12.49
N GLN A 143 -5.01 14.30 -12.38
CA GLN A 143 -4.10 15.45 -12.45
C GLN A 143 -3.04 15.42 -11.36
N GLY A 144 -3.42 15.07 -10.12
CA GLY A 144 -2.49 14.93 -9.02
C GLY A 144 -1.43 13.84 -9.25
N LEU A 145 -1.85 12.68 -9.75
CA LEU A 145 -0.95 11.57 -10.08
C LEU A 145 0.01 11.94 -11.22
N VAL A 146 -0.48 12.60 -12.26
CA VAL A 146 0.35 13.08 -13.39
C VAL A 146 1.34 14.14 -12.93
N ALA A 147 0.91 15.10 -12.10
CA ALA A 147 1.79 16.14 -11.57
C ALA A 147 2.92 15.58 -10.70
N ALA A 148 2.65 14.50 -9.96
CA ALA A 148 3.65 13.83 -9.15
C ALA A 148 4.46 12.78 -9.92
N ALA A 149 4.15 12.50 -11.19
CA ALA A 149 4.62 11.28 -11.85
C ALA A 149 6.14 11.14 -11.92
N ALA A 150 6.82 12.24 -12.21
CA ALA A 150 8.27 12.32 -12.33
C ALA A 150 8.99 12.64 -11.01
N ASN A 151 8.27 12.70 -9.88
CA ASN A 151 8.90 12.97 -8.60
C ASN A 151 9.92 11.86 -8.30
N PRO A 152 11.18 12.21 -7.99
CA PRO A 152 12.22 11.22 -7.76
C PRO A 152 11.98 10.49 -6.44
N ILE A 153 12.19 9.18 -6.44
CA ILE A 153 12.15 8.35 -5.24
C ILE A 153 13.58 8.14 -4.77
N THR A 154 13.96 8.86 -3.70
CA THR A 154 15.32 8.80 -3.17
C THR A 154 15.31 8.51 -1.67
N TYR A 155 16.33 7.81 -1.21
CA TYR A 155 16.44 7.39 0.19
C TYR A 155 17.89 7.27 0.58
N ALA A 156 18.25 7.91 1.69
CA ALA A 156 19.57 7.79 2.28
C ALA A 156 19.48 7.55 3.79
N VAL A 157 20.49 6.86 4.31
CA VAL A 157 20.69 6.65 5.74
C VAL A 157 22.05 7.15 6.15
N THR A 158 22.15 7.66 7.38
CA THR A 158 23.43 8.08 7.97
C THR A 158 23.88 7.01 8.97
N ILE A 159 25.09 6.49 8.80
CA ILE A 159 25.66 5.43 9.65
C ILE A 159 27.02 5.90 10.17
N GLY A 160 27.05 6.32 11.44
CA GLY A 160 28.16 7.09 12.00
C GLY A 160 28.24 8.47 11.34
N GLN A 161 29.37 8.78 10.72
CA GLN A 161 29.59 10.06 10.01
C GLN A 161 29.40 9.95 8.49
N GLU A 162 29.04 8.77 7.96
CA GLU A 162 28.89 8.55 6.52
C GLU A 162 27.43 8.43 6.13
N ARG A 163 27.08 8.98 4.97
CA ARG A 163 25.74 8.91 4.38
C ARG A 163 25.74 7.94 3.20
N PHE A 164 24.84 6.97 3.23
CA PHE A 164 24.66 5.97 2.18
C PHE A 164 23.33 6.21 1.46
N TRP A 165 23.36 6.30 0.13
CA TRP A 165 22.16 6.44 -0.69
C TRP A 165 21.64 5.06 -1.08
N ILE A 166 20.62 4.58 -0.37
CA ILE A 166 19.95 3.30 -0.60
C ILE A 166 19.13 3.31 -1.89
N LEU A 167 18.42 4.40 -2.13
CA LEU A 167 17.79 4.70 -3.43
C LEU A 167 18.47 5.98 -3.95
N PRO A 168 19.55 5.84 -4.75
CA PRO A 168 20.31 6.97 -5.28
C PRO A 168 19.58 7.62 -6.45
N ALA A 169 19.84 8.90 -6.72
CA ALA A 169 19.21 9.62 -7.83
C ALA A 169 19.61 9.03 -9.20
N GLU A 170 20.80 8.43 -9.28
CA GLU A 170 21.34 7.73 -10.45
C GLU A 170 20.53 6.49 -10.82
N ALA A 171 19.76 5.92 -9.89
CA ALA A 171 18.82 4.83 -10.19
C ALA A 171 17.58 5.32 -10.97
N GLN A 172 17.37 6.64 -11.05
CA GLN A 172 16.29 7.29 -11.82
C GLN A 172 14.88 6.76 -11.47
N LEU A 173 14.69 6.31 -10.23
CA LEU A 173 13.39 5.84 -9.75
C LEU A 173 12.43 7.02 -9.60
N THR A 174 11.22 6.84 -10.11
CA THR A 174 10.16 7.83 -10.17
C THR A 174 8.91 7.36 -9.43
N PHE A 175 8.12 8.32 -8.95
CA PHE A 175 6.92 8.05 -8.16
C PHE A 175 5.90 7.16 -8.91
N LEU A 176 5.59 7.47 -10.17
CA LEU A 176 4.48 6.79 -10.85
C LEU A 176 4.85 5.36 -11.25
N VAL A 177 5.91 5.20 -12.04
CA VAL A 177 6.26 3.93 -12.67
C VAL A 177 6.83 2.95 -11.65
N ASP A 178 7.69 3.42 -10.74
CA ASP A 178 8.49 2.54 -9.88
C ASP A 178 7.83 2.27 -8.52
N VAL A 179 6.81 3.06 -8.13
CA VAL A 179 6.18 2.92 -6.82
C VAL A 179 4.65 2.92 -6.88
N ALA A 180 4.01 3.89 -7.52
CA ALA A 180 2.55 4.03 -7.49
C ALA A 180 1.82 2.92 -8.27
N VAL A 181 2.21 2.66 -9.52
CA VAL A 181 1.63 1.57 -10.33
C VAL A 181 1.81 0.21 -9.65
N PRO A 182 3.02 -0.16 -9.18
CA PRO A 182 3.21 -1.41 -8.46
C PRO A 182 2.46 -1.48 -7.12
N TYR A 183 2.29 -0.34 -6.42
CA TYR A 183 1.46 -0.30 -5.22
C TYR A 183 0.00 -0.66 -5.51
N VAL A 184 -0.58 -0.11 -6.59
CA VAL A 184 -1.95 -0.44 -7.02
C VAL A 184 -2.05 -1.94 -7.33
N GLU A 185 -1.10 -2.49 -8.07
CA GLU A 185 -1.06 -3.92 -8.39
C GLU A 185 -0.98 -4.78 -7.12
N ALA A 186 -0.04 -4.49 -6.22
CA ALA A 186 0.22 -5.30 -5.04
C ALA A 186 -0.86 -5.16 -3.95
N VAL A 187 -1.41 -3.95 -3.73
CA VAL A 187 -2.29 -3.64 -2.58
C VAL A 187 -3.75 -3.52 -2.98
N PHE A 188 -4.06 -2.92 -4.14
CA PHE A 188 -5.45 -2.70 -4.54
C PHE A 188 -6.04 -3.90 -5.28
N LEU A 189 -5.22 -4.61 -6.07
CA LEU A 189 -5.66 -5.75 -6.86
C LEU A 189 -5.31 -7.07 -6.17
N ARG A 190 -4.01 -7.39 -6.04
CA ARG A 190 -3.58 -8.70 -5.55
C ARG A 190 -3.86 -8.90 -4.07
N GLY A 191 -3.31 -8.03 -3.22
CA GLY A 191 -3.38 -8.17 -1.77
C GLY A 191 -2.76 -9.48 -1.25
N MET A 192 -2.87 -9.75 0.04
CA MET A 192 -2.57 -11.09 0.57
C MET A 192 -3.88 -11.79 0.95
N PRO A 193 -3.97 -13.13 0.79
CA PRO A 193 -5.14 -13.88 1.20
C PRO A 193 -5.40 -13.68 2.70
N PHE A 194 -6.64 -13.37 3.07
CA PHE A 194 -6.97 -13.10 4.47
C PHE A 194 -7.16 -14.42 5.21
N LEU A 195 -6.42 -14.60 6.30
CA LEU A 195 -6.52 -15.78 7.16
C LEU A 195 -7.95 -16.03 7.66
N GLY A 196 -8.76 -14.96 7.80
CA GLY A 196 -10.15 -15.04 8.22
C GLY A 196 -11.17 -15.34 7.12
N THR A 197 -10.77 -15.37 5.83
CA THR A 197 -11.73 -15.61 4.72
C THR A 197 -11.39 -16.79 3.83
N VAL A 198 -10.14 -17.27 3.83
CA VAL A 198 -9.72 -18.41 3.02
C VAL A 198 -8.83 -19.38 3.77
N SER A 199 -8.89 -20.64 3.35
CA SER A 199 -8.05 -21.71 3.85
C SER A 199 -6.69 -21.72 3.14
N PHE A 200 -5.62 -21.71 3.94
CA PHE A 200 -4.25 -21.92 3.46
C PHE A 200 -3.89 -23.41 3.31
N ASN A 201 -4.85 -24.31 3.51
CA ASN A 201 -4.65 -25.72 3.24
C ASN A 201 -4.42 -25.93 1.73
N ALA A 202 -3.21 -26.38 1.37
CA ALA A 202 -2.84 -26.63 -0.02
C ALA A 202 -3.77 -27.64 -0.73
N GLN A 203 -4.39 -28.58 0.02
CA GLN A 203 -5.35 -29.54 -0.54
C GLN A 203 -6.69 -28.90 -0.92
N ALA A 204 -7.07 -27.84 -0.21
CA ALA A 204 -8.35 -27.15 -0.46
C ALA A 204 -8.29 -26.26 -1.71
N GLN A 205 -7.09 -25.92 -2.19
CA GLN A 205 -6.85 -25.12 -3.40
C GLN A 205 -7.66 -23.81 -3.47
N GLN A 206 -7.99 -23.21 -2.32
CA GLN A 206 -8.71 -21.93 -2.25
C GLN A 206 -7.83 -20.73 -2.63
N ILE A 207 -6.51 -20.90 -2.53
CA ILE A 207 -5.53 -19.89 -2.90
C ILE A 207 -4.80 -20.39 -4.14
N SER A 208 -4.84 -19.60 -5.22
CA SER A 208 -4.11 -19.92 -6.44
C SER A 208 -2.61 -20.02 -6.15
N PRO A 209 -1.87 -20.97 -6.77
CA PRO A 209 -0.40 -20.95 -6.72
C PRO A 209 0.19 -19.81 -7.55
N ASP A 210 -0.58 -19.24 -8.49
CA ASP A 210 -0.17 -18.12 -9.34
C ASP A 210 -0.54 -16.79 -8.68
N GLN A 211 0.47 -16.02 -8.26
CA GLN A 211 0.30 -14.69 -7.65
C GLN A 211 -0.43 -13.71 -8.57
N GLY A 212 -0.31 -13.84 -9.89
CA GLY A 212 -0.98 -12.97 -10.86
C GLY A 212 -2.52 -13.08 -10.83
N GLN A 213 -3.05 -14.16 -10.24
CA GLN A 213 -4.48 -14.42 -10.12
C GLN A 213 -5.06 -13.95 -8.77
N PHE A 214 -4.25 -13.30 -7.94
CA PHE A 214 -4.70 -12.89 -6.61
C PHE A 214 -5.71 -11.76 -6.72
N ALA A 215 -6.81 -11.91 -5.97
CA ALA A 215 -7.92 -10.97 -5.92
C ALA A 215 -8.34 -10.78 -4.45
N TYR A 216 -7.38 -10.34 -3.63
CA TYR A 216 -7.54 -10.08 -2.18
C TYR A 216 -7.27 -8.62 -1.82
N GLY A 217 -6.93 -7.78 -2.80
CA GLY A 217 -6.66 -6.37 -2.60
C GLY A 217 -7.91 -5.56 -2.27
N ALA A 218 -7.72 -4.27 -2.01
CA ALA A 218 -8.80 -3.37 -1.58
C ALA A 218 -10.02 -3.36 -2.52
N LEU A 219 -9.83 -3.55 -3.83
CA LEU A 219 -10.93 -3.54 -4.82
C LEU A 219 -11.74 -4.84 -4.84
N PHE A 220 -11.20 -5.93 -4.31
CA PHE A 220 -11.84 -7.25 -4.26
C PHE A 220 -12.23 -7.70 -2.85
N ALA A 221 -11.81 -6.96 -1.83
CA ALA A 221 -12.10 -7.28 -0.44
C ALA A 221 -13.62 -7.25 -0.16
N ASP A 222 -14.11 -8.28 0.54
CA ASP A 222 -15.44 -8.26 1.12
C ASP A 222 -15.45 -7.31 2.34
N PRO A 223 -16.27 -6.24 2.35
CA PRO A 223 -16.36 -5.33 3.48
C PRO A 223 -17.11 -5.92 4.68
N LEU A 224 -17.97 -6.91 4.51
CA LEU A 224 -18.81 -7.47 5.58
C LEU A 224 -18.03 -8.08 6.75
N PRO A 225 -16.97 -8.90 6.54
CA PRO A 225 -16.20 -9.49 7.63
C PRO A 225 -15.27 -8.48 8.34
N THR A 226 -15.27 -7.20 7.96
CA THR A 226 -14.47 -6.16 8.64
C THR A 226 -14.73 -6.18 10.15
N MET A 227 -13.67 -6.05 10.94
CA MET A 227 -13.60 -6.25 12.40
C MET A 227 -13.66 -7.70 12.87
N GLY A 228 -13.76 -8.67 11.96
CA GLY A 228 -13.54 -10.08 12.24
C GLY A 228 -12.06 -10.40 12.52
N ALA A 229 -11.83 -11.51 13.21
CA ALA A 229 -10.47 -12.02 13.42
C ALA A 229 -9.83 -12.45 12.09
N GLY A 230 -8.54 -12.14 11.90
CA GLY A 230 -7.82 -12.52 10.69
C GLY A 230 -8.15 -11.67 9.45
N ILE A 231 -8.76 -10.49 9.63
CA ILE A 231 -9.13 -9.55 8.55
C ILE A 231 -8.27 -8.28 8.64
N PRO A 232 -7.15 -8.18 7.88
CA PRO A 232 -6.21 -7.06 8.00
C PRO A 232 -6.78 -5.65 7.79
N PRO A 233 -7.70 -5.39 6.84
CA PRO A 233 -8.28 -4.05 6.63
C PRO A 233 -8.96 -3.45 7.85
N SER A 234 -9.38 -4.28 8.82
CA SER A 234 -10.01 -3.83 10.08
C SER A 234 -9.17 -2.81 10.83
N LEU A 235 -7.84 -2.93 10.79
CA LEU A 235 -6.90 -1.99 11.40
C LEU A 235 -7.07 -0.57 10.82
N LEU A 236 -7.11 -0.46 9.49
CA LEU A 236 -7.34 0.80 8.80
C LEU A 236 -8.75 1.34 9.07
N MET A 237 -9.78 0.49 9.07
CA MET A 237 -11.15 0.93 9.31
C MET A 237 -11.33 1.50 10.73
N GLN A 238 -10.63 0.93 11.71
CA GLN A 238 -10.58 1.46 13.07
C GLN A 238 -9.86 2.82 13.14
N ASP A 239 -8.76 2.98 12.40
CA ASP A 239 -8.04 4.26 12.33
C ASP A 239 -8.88 5.34 11.64
N MET A 240 -9.51 5.01 10.51
CA MET A 240 -10.40 5.93 9.79
C MET A 240 -11.61 6.33 10.62
N TYR A 241 -12.16 5.42 11.43
CA TYR A 241 -13.26 5.76 12.35
C TYR A 241 -12.86 6.86 13.34
N ARG A 242 -11.61 6.87 13.83
CA ARG A 242 -11.10 7.91 14.74
C ARG A 242 -11.07 9.30 14.09
N HIS A 243 -10.92 9.35 12.77
CA HIS A 243 -10.79 10.57 11.99
C HIS A 243 -12.00 10.81 11.08
N LEU A 244 -13.14 10.19 11.38
CA LEU A 244 -14.33 10.27 10.54
C LEU A 244 -14.94 11.68 10.60
N PRO A 245 -15.19 12.34 9.46
CA PRO A 245 -15.87 13.63 9.46
C PRO A 245 -17.29 13.52 10.01
N GLU A 246 -17.71 14.49 10.81
CA GLU A 246 -19.01 14.51 11.50
C GLU A 246 -20.21 14.38 10.54
N THR A 247 -20.11 14.97 9.34
CA THR A 247 -21.16 14.87 8.31
C THR A 247 -21.35 13.44 7.83
N LEU A 248 -20.26 12.73 7.57
CA LEU A 248 -20.26 11.33 7.14
C LEU A 248 -20.66 10.41 8.29
N HIS A 249 -20.21 10.70 9.52
CA HIS A 249 -20.61 9.97 10.71
C HIS A 249 -22.13 10.04 10.93
N ASN A 250 -22.71 11.24 10.85
CA ASN A 250 -24.16 11.42 10.95
C ASN A 250 -24.92 10.70 9.82
N TRP A 251 -24.38 10.70 8.60
CA TRP A 251 -24.97 9.93 7.51
C TRP A 251 -24.96 8.42 7.78
N TYR A 252 -23.85 7.87 8.30
CA TYR A 252 -23.78 6.46 8.70
C TYR A 252 -24.72 6.13 9.85
N ARG A 253 -24.90 7.00 10.84
CA ARG A 253 -25.81 6.79 11.97
C ARG A 253 -27.26 6.56 11.54
N GLN A 254 -27.67 7.16 10.44
CA GLN A 254 -29.02 7.06 9.89
C GLN A 254 -29.23 5.85 8.97
N ARG A 255 -28.21 4.98 8.80
CA ARG A 255 -28.23 3.83 7.89
C ARG A 255 -28.04 2.52 8.66
N THR A 256 -28.65 1.46 8.13
CA THR A 256 -28.42 0.06 8.54
C THR A 256 -28.48 -0.12 10.07
N ARG A 257 -27.38 -0.49 10.74
CA ARG A 257 -27.32 -0.72 12.19
C ARG A 257 -26.74 0.46 12.97
N GLY A 258 -26.78 1.67 12.38
CA GLY A 258 -26.28 2.89 13.02
C GLY A 258 -24.81 2.78 13.41
N GLU A 259 -24.49 2.98 14.68
CA GLU A 259 -23.10 2.83 15.17
C GLU A 259 -22.59 1.39 15.14
N GLY A 260 -23.49 0.39 15.20
CA GLY A 260 -23.13 -1.01 15.34
C GLY A 260 -22.34 -1.58 14.16
N ASP A 261 -22.52 -1.03 12.96
CA ASP A 261 -21.85 -1.46 11.72
C ASP A 261 -21.05 -0.32 11.05
N VAL A 262 -20.70 0.73 11.81
CA VAL A 262 -20.02 1.92 11.26
C VAL A 262 -18.71 1.57 10.53
N ARG A 263 -17.93 0.62 11.03
CA ARG A 263 -16.66 0.19 10.42
C ARG A 263 -16.84 -0.58 9.11
N VAL A 264 -17.93 -1.35 8.99
CA VAL A 264 -18.32 -1.99 7.72
C VAL A 264 -18.69 -0.93 6.69
N LYS A 265 -19.44 0.10 7.09
CA LYS A 265 -19.79 1.24 6.23
C LYS A 265 -18.57 2.05 5.80
N ILE A 266 -17.62 2.29 6.70
CA ILE A 266 -16.33 2.92 6.38
C ILE A 266 -15.60 2.07 5.35
N CYS A 267 -15.54 0.74 5.52
CA CYS A 267 -14.89 -0.16 4.57
C CYS A 267 -15.52 -0.09 3.18
N ALA A 268 -16.85 -0.12 3.11
CA ALA A 268 -17.57 -0.02 1.83
C ALA A 268 -17.35 1.35 1.14
N SER A 269 -17.33 2.44 1.89
CA SER A 269 -17.03 3.78 1.36
C SER A 269 -15.56 3.93 0.95
N PHE A 270 -14.63 3.38 1.75
CA PHE A 270 -13.21 3.35 1.44
C PHE A 270 -12.97 2.60 0.12
N GLN A 271 -13.58 1.43 -0.06
CA GLN A 271 -13.48 0.67 -1.30
C GLN A 271 -13.99 1.47 -2.52
N LYS A 272 -15.13 2.17 -2.39
CA LYS A 272 -15.63 3.08 -3.44
C LYS A 272 -14.64 4.21 -3.76
N ALA A 273 -14.01 4.79 -2.73
CA ALA A 273 -12.98 5.80 -2.92
C ALA A 273 -11.76 5.20 -3.65
N MET A 274 -11.34 3.97 -3.31
CA MET A 274 -10.25 3.29 -4.01
C MET A 274 -10.59 2.99 -5.47
N PHE A 275 -11.85 2.68 -5.81
CA PHE A 275 -12.28 2.62 -7.22
C PHE A 275 -12.11 3.96 -7.95
N CYS A 276 -12.38 5.10 -7.29
CA CYS A 276 -12.15 6.41 -7.89
C CYS A 276 -10.65 6.69 -8.12
N VAL A 277 -9.80 6.32 -7.16
CA VAL A 277 -8.33 6.43 -7.29
C VAL A 277 -7.82 5.56 -8.44
N THR A 278 -8.24 4.29 -8.49
CA THR A 278 -7.87 3.38 -9.57
C THR A 278 -8.36 3.89 -10.92
N ASN A 279 -9.58 4.43 -11.01
CA ASN A 279 -10.09 5.01 -12.24
C ASN A 279 -9.26 6.24 -12.68
N GLY A 280 -8.86 7.10 -11.74
CA GLY A 280 -7.96 8.22 -12.00
C GLY A 280 -6.61 7.75 -12.57
N ALA A 281 -6.05 6.67 -12.01
CA ALA A 281 -4.81 6.06 -12.51
C ALA A 281 -5.00 5.47 -13.91
N ILE A 282 -6.01 4.64 -14.12
CA ILE A 282 -6.34 4.01 -15.43
C ILE A 282 -6.49 5.09 -16.51
N ASN A 283 -7.26 6.15 -16.23
CA ASN A 283 -7.45 7.27 -17.14
C ASN A 283 -6.14 8.01 -17.42
N GLY A 284 -5.32 8.25 -16.38
CA GLY A 284 -4.02 8.89 -16.51
C GLY A 284 -3.00 8.10 -17.31
N THR A 285 -3.19 6.79 -17.46
CA THR A 285 -2.28 5.89 -18.18
C THR A 285 -2.88 5.31 -19.47
N MET A 286 -3.97 5.90 -19.99
CA MET A 286 -4.46 5.52 -21.31
C MET A 286 -3.42 5.78 -22.40
N PRO A 287 -3.33 4.93 -23.43
CA PRO A 287 -2.31 5.07 -24.47
C PRO A 287 -2.49 6.35 -25.29
N HIS A 288 -3.72 6.84 -25.46
CA HIS A 288 -4.02 8.06 -26.20
C HIS A 288 -5.04 8.94 -25.46
N PRO A 289 -5.13 10.25 -25.77
CA PRO A 289 -6.17 11.12 -25.21
C PRO A 289 -7.59 10.60 -25.50
N LEU A 290 -8.45 10.62 -24.50
CA LEU A 290 -9.87 10.22 -24.64
C LEU A 290 -10.65 11.03 -25.70
N ALA A 291 -10.22 12.27 -25.95
CA ALA A 291 -10.82 13.15 -26.95
C ALA A 291 -10.26 12.97 -28.37
N SER A 292 -9.41 11.95 -28.61
CA SER A 292 -8.89 11.69 -29.94
C SER A 292 -10.01 11.32 -30.92
N ASN A 293 -9.89 11.82 -32.15
CA ASN A 293 -10.78 11.50 -33.27
C ASN A 293 -10.16 10.46 -34.22
N ASP A 294 -8.93 9.99 -33.97
CA ASP A 294 -8.31 8.93 -34.77
C ASP A 294 -8.93 7.57 -34.39
N PRO A 295 -9.53 6.83 -35.35
CA PRO A 295 -10.12 5.53 -35.09
C PRO A 295 -9.14 4.51 -34.47
N ASN A 296 -7.85 4.56 -34.83
CA ASN A 296 -6.85 3.65 -34.30
C ASN A 296 -6.53 3.95 -32.83
N GLU A 297 -6.44 5.22 -32.47
CA GLU A 297 -6.22 5.66 -31.09
C GLU A 297 -7.43 5.33 -30.20
N GLN A 298 -8.64 5.53 -30.71
CA GLN A 298 -9.86 5.12 -30.03
C GLN A 298 -9.93 3.60 -29.82
N ALA A 299 -9.56 2.81 -30.83
CA ALA A 299 -9.52 1.35 -30.71
C ALA A 299 -8.49 0.89 -29.67
N ALA A 300 -7.31 1.53 -29.61
CA ALA A 300 -6.29 1.24 -28.59
C ALA A 300 -6.79 1.57 -27.17
N ASN A 301 -7.44 2.71 -26.98
CA ASN A 301 -8.05 3.09 -25.69
C ASN A 301 -9.17 2.12 -25.28
N GLN A 302 -10.01 1.68 -26.23
CA GLN A 302 -11.07 0.70 -25.97
C GLN A 302 -10.48 -0.65 -25.54
N ALA A 303 -9.44 -1.14 -26.24
CA ALA A 303 -8.76 -2.39 -25.88
C ALA A 303 -8.13 -2.31 -24.48
N TYR A 304 -7.50 -1.18 -24.16
CA TYR A 304 -6.94 -0.92 -22.83
C TYR A 304 -8.02 -0.94 -21.73
N ALA A 305 -9.13 -0.21 -21.94
CA ALA A 305 -10.25 -0.19 -21.00
C ALA A 305 -10.92 -1.56 -20.84
N ALA A 306 -11.07 -2.31 -21.94
CA ALA A 306 -11.61 -3.66 -21.91
C ALA A 306 -10.72 -4.62 -21.10
N GLY A 307 -9.40 -4.52 -21.21
CA GLY A 307 -8.46 -5.29 -20.39
C GLY A 307 -8.64 -5.01 -18.89
N TRP A 308 -8.81 -3.76 -18.50
CA TRP A 308 -9.11 -3.41 -17.10
C TRP A 308 -10.48 -3.88 -16.64
N ALA A 309 -11.51 -3.73 -17.49
CA ALA A 309 -12.86 -4.21 -17.18
C ALA A 309 -12.87 -5.73 -16.97
N ASP A 310 -12.18 -6.49 -17.83
CA ASP A 310 -12.04 -7.94 -17.67
C ASP A 310 -11.41 -8.28 -16.31
N ARG A 311 -10.29 -7.64 -15.96
CA ARG A 311 -9.62 -7.84 -14.66
C ARG A 311 -10.54 -7.54 -13.47
N LEU A 312 -11.26 -6.42 -13.49
CA LEU A 312 -12.13 -6.00 -12.39
C LEU A 312 -13.44 -6.80 -12.31
N SER A 313 -13.90 -7.36 -13.44
CA SER A 313 -15.09 -8.20 -13.49
C SER A 313 -14.89 -9.57 -12.84
N ARG A 314 -13.63 -10.04 -12.78
CA ARG A 314 -13.24 -11.29 -12.11
C ARG A 314 -13.36 -11.14 -10.60
N SER A 315 -14.58 -11.24 -10.10
CA SER A 315 -14.87 -11.30 -8.67
C SER A 315 -14.65 -12.72 -8.15
N ARG A 316 -14.24 -12.85 -6.88
CA ARG A 316 -14.23 -14.18 -6.27
C ARG A 316 -15.64 -14.64 -5.95
N THR A 317 -16.03 -15.80 -6.45
CA THR A 317 -17.31 -16.46 -6.14
C THR A 317 -17.11 -17.72 -5.28
N ASP A 318 -15.89 -17.98 -4.82
CA ASP A 318 -15.51 -19.11 -3.97
C ASP A 318 -16.30 -19.12 -2.65
N CYS A 319 -16.66 -17.96 -2.13
CA CYS A 319 -17.54 -17.82 -0.96
C CYS A 319 -19.01 -18.20 -1.22
N LEU A 320 -19.46 -18.22 -2.48
CA LEU A 320 -20.85 -18.56 -2.84
C LEU A 320 -21.07 -20.08 -2.99
N ALA A 321 -20.01 -20.83 -3.30
CA ALA A 321 -20.10 -22.28 -3.50
C ALA A 321 -20.26 -23.09 -2.20
N ALA A 322 -20.12 -22.45 -1.03
CA ALA A 322 -20.22 -23.11 0.27
C ALA A 322 -21.63 -23.67 0.58
N GLU A 323 -22.67 -23.26 -0.15
CA GLU A 323 -24.05 -23.75 0.05
C GLU A 323 -24.43 -24.95 -0.84
N SER A 324 -23.65 -25.29 -1.87
CA SER A 324 -24.03 -26.33 -2.85
C SER A 324 -23.94 -27.77 -2.32
N GLY A 325 -23.36 -27.98 -1.13
CA GLY A 325 -23.07 -29.30 -0.56
C GLY A 325 -24.05 -29.80 0.50
N VAL A 326 -25.05 -29.00 0.91
CA VAL A 326 -25.98 -29.33 2.01
C VAL A 326 -27.39 -29.69 1.49
N LEU A 327 -27.62 -29.68 0.17
CA LEU A 327 -28.90 -30.02 -0.46
C LEU A 327 -28.80 -31.14 -1.51
N ALA A 328 -27.96 -32.15 -1.26
CA ALA A 328 -27.93 -33.38 -2.06
C ALA A 328 -28.25 -34.60 -1.20
#